data_AF-A0AAU3NV88-F1
#
_entry.id   AF-A0AAU3NV88-F1
#
_cell.length_a   1.000
_cell.length_b   1.000
_cell.length_c   1.000
_cell.angle_alpha   90.00
_cell.angle_beta   90.00
_cell.angle_gamma   90.00
#
_symmetry.space_group_name_H-M   'P 1'
#
loop_
_entity.id
_entity.type
_entity.pdbx_description
1 polymer ?
#
loop_
_entity_poly.entity_id
_entity_poly.type
_entity_poly.pdbx_seq_one_letter_code
_entity_poly.pdbx_strand_id
1 'polypeptide(L)'
;MTTETLKTTTLPPSRPGLSWLPRPGTYTTAPGRCLVELTARLGPLTTLRRCLTADDATLTVASEPEDCVLSLKLTGPALGGEELSFVSTTIKPEAEGSRLRTAGELATGDTTVPSMPATVTWRIVERTDDSLLALGTTVVPYGPLRRTTGFTLSRTRPADRLRLLVAAEFTCPA
;
A
#
# COMPACT_ATOMS: atom_id res chain seq x y z
N MET A 1 -31.20 13.99 56.83
CA MET A 1 -29.83 13.87 56.28
C MET A 1 -29.91 12.86 55.16
N THR A 2 -29.74 13.28 53.92
CA THR A 2 -29.93 12.43 52.74
C THR A 2 -28.58 12.34 52.04
N THR A 3 -27.99 11.15 52.01
CA THR A 3 -26.72 10.89 51.34
C THR A 3 -27.03 10.32 49.96
N GLU A 4 -26.87 11.12 48.91
CA GLU A 4 -26.95 10.68 47.52
C GLU A 4 -25.58 10.17 47.06
N THR A 5 -25.53 8.91 46.65
CA THR A 5 -24.33 8.28 46.08
C THR A 5 -24.31 8.54 44.58
N LEU A 6 -23.38 9.36 44.11
CA LEU A 6 -23.09 9.58 42.69
C LEU A 6 -22.63 8.27 42.04
N LYS A 7 -23.31 7.89 40.95
CA LYS A 7 -23.02 6.71 40.15
C LYS A 7 -21.78 7.00 39.30
N THR A 8 -20.65 6.40 39.65
CA THR A 8 -19.43 6.43 38.82
C THR A 8 -19.71 5.67 37.53
N THR A 9 -19.92 6.39 36.43
CA THR A 9 -19.93 5.83 35.08
C THR A 9 -18.51 5.38 34.74
N THR A 10 -18.27 4.08 34.81
CA THR A 10 -17.06 3.46 34.29
C THR A 10 -17.02 3.68 32.78
N LEU A 11 -16.13 4.55 32.29
CA LEU A 11 -15.81 4.60 30.86
C LEU A 11 -15.32 3.21 30.43
N PRO A 12 -15.78 2.68 29.28
CA PRO A 12 -15.29 1.40 28.79
C PRO A 12 -13.78 1.49 28.56
N PRO A 13 -13.01 0.43 28.82
CA PRO A 13 -11.58 0.42 28.56
C PRO A 13 -11.34 0.72 27.07
N SER A 14 -10.40 1.62 26.78
CA SER A 14 -9.88 1.85 25.44
C SER A 14 -9.55 0.49 24.83
N ARG A 15 -10.26 0.10 23.76
CA ARG A 15 -10.02 -1.17 23.08
C ARG A 15 -8.54 -1.23 22.68
N PRO A 16 -7.83 -2.33 22.96
CA PRO A 16 -6.50 -2.52 22.43
C PRO A 16 -6.63 -2.58 20.91
N GLY A 17 -6.16 -1.55 20.21
CA GLY A 17 -6.06 -1.55 18.75
C GLY A 17 -5.11 -2.65 18.27
N LEU A 18 -5.07 -2.87 16.97
CA LEU A 18 -4.12 -3.78 16.35
C LEU A 18 -2.69 -3.33 16.70
N SER A 19 -2.03 -4.00 17.64
CA SER A 19 -0.70 -3.61 18.15
C SER A 19 0.40 -3.60 17.08
N TRP A 20 0.08 -4.05 15.87
CA TRP A 20 0.92 -4.08 14.68
C TRP A 20 0.62 -2.96 13.66
N LEU A 21 -0.48 -2.19 13.83
CA LEU A 21 -0.84 -1.00 13.05
C LEU A 21 -0.93 0.26 13.95
N PRO A 22 -0.94 1.47 13.35
CA PRO A 22 -1.32 2.71 14.03
C PRO A 22 -2.73 2.65 14.61
N ARG A 23 -3.17 3.72 15.30
CA ARG A 23 -4.53 3.80 15.83
C ARG A 23 -5.58 3.74 14.70
N PRO A 24 -6.81 3.29 14.98
CA PRO A 24 -7.87 3.34 13.98
C PRO A 24 -8.07 4.76 13.43
N GLY A 25 -8.14 4.89 12.10
CA GLY A 25 -8.16 6.16 11.39
C GLY A 25 -7.85 6.00 9.90
N THR A 26 -7.99 7.08 9.15
CA THR A 26 -7.62 7.13 7.73
C THR A 26 -6.31 7.87 7.57
N TYR A 27 -5.32 7.20 7.01
CA TYR A 27 -3.98 7.71 6.82
C TYR A 27 -3.73 7.92 5.33
N THR A 28 -3.20 9.07 4.98
CA THR A 28 -2.85 9.41 3.59
C THR A 28 -1.37 9.74 3.50
N THR A 29 -0.78 9.57 2.33
CA THR A 29 0.59 10.04 2.10
C THR A 29 0.58 11.49 1.63
N ALA A 30 1.37 12.36 2.25
CA ALA A 30 1.58 13.70 1.72
C ALA A 30 2.31 13.66 0.34
N PRO A 31 2.13 14.69 -0.52
CA PRO A 31 2.88 14.77 -1.77
C PRO A 31 4.40 14.64 -1.54
N GLY A 32 5.05 13.78 -2.34
CA GLY A 32 6.49 13.51 -2.21
C GLY A 32 6.89 12.58 -1.04
N ARG A 33 5.94 12.14 -0.21
CA ARG A 33 6.14 11.13 0.84
C ARG A 33 5.72 9.72 0.44
N CYS A 34 5.39 9.54 -0.83
CA CYS A 34 5.21 8.24 -1.47
C CYS A 34 6.10 8.17 -2.71
N LEU A 35 7.11 7.30 -2.68
CA LEU A 35 8.03 7.06 -3.79
C LEU A 35 7.76 5.67 -4.35
N VAL A 36 7.58 5.59 -5.66
CA VAL A 36 7.22 4.35 -6.33
C VAL A 36 8.14 4.10 -7.51
N GLU A 37 8.71 2.89 -7.60
CA GLU A 37 9.66 2.52 -8.63
C GLU A 37 9.32 1.15 -9.23
N LEU A 38 9.15 1.11 -10.55
CA LEU A 38 9.14 -0.12 -11.33
C LEU A 38 10.57 -0.51 -11.69
N THR A 39 10.93 -1.76 -11.41
CA THR A 39 12.25 -2.30 -11.66
C THR A 39 12.20 -3.59 -12.49
N ALA A 40 13.08 -3.71 -13.46
CA ALA A 40 13.28 -4.94 -14.24
C ALA A 40 14.76 -5.33 -14.20
N ARG A 41 15.06 -6.58 -13.81
CA ARG A 41 16.43 -7.11 -13.85
C ARG A 41 16.79 -7.56 -15.25
N LEU A 42 18.03 -7.29 -15.65
CA LEU A 42 18.58 -7.56 -16.96
C LEU A 42 19.91 -8.27 -16.80
N GLY A 43 19.85 -9.60 -16.89
CA GLY A 43 20.98 -10.44 -16.51
C GLY A 43 21.41 -10.18 -15.05
N PRO A 44 22.68 -10.42 -14.71
CA PRO A 44 23.14 -10.38 -13.33
C PRO A 44 23.30 -8.96 -12.75
N LEU A 45 23.31 -7.90 -13.58
CA LEU A 45 23.84 -6.59 -13.14
C LEU A 45 23.01 -5.37 -13.52
N THR A 46 22.26 -5.36 -14.63
CA THR A 46 21.57 -4.13 -15.04
C THR A 46 20.12 -4.15 -14.54
N THR A 47 19.67 -3.07 -13.91
CA THR A 47 18.26 -2.91 -13.53
C THR A 47 17.69 -1.70 -14.28
N LEU A 48 16.66 -1.90 -15.11
CA LEU A 48 15.87 -0.76 -15.59
C LEU A 48 14.99 -0.27 -14.46
N ARG A 49 14.94 1.03 -14.28
CA ARG A 49 14.16 1.70 -13.24
C ARG A 49 13.30 2.77 -13.87
N ARG A 50 12.04 2.83 -13.45
CA ARG A 50 11.09 3.87 -13.84
C ARG A 50 10.32 4.30 -12.61
N CYS A 51 10.43 5.57 -12.26
CA CYS A 51 9.65 6.15 -11.18
C CYS A 51 8.21 6.37 -11.63
N LEU A 52 7.28 6.06 -10.74
CA LEU A 52 5.87 6.40 -10.85
C LEU A 52 5.53 7.48 -9.83
N THR A 53 4.45 8.20 -10.09
CA THR A 53 3.85 9.12 -9.14
C THR A 53 2.73 8.39 -8.42
N ALA A 54 2.70 8.48 -7.09
CA ALA A 54 1.51 8.10 -6.34
C ALA A 54 0.51 9.27 -6.41
N ASP A 55 -0.58 9.06 -7.14
CA ASP A 55 -1.71 10.00 -7.23
C ASP A 55 -2.52 10.00 -5.94
N ASP A 56 -2.76 8.79 -5.41
CA ASP A 56 -3.36 8.57 -4.10
C ASP A 56 -2.69 7.36 -3.42
N ALA A 57 -2.52 7.44 -2.12
CA ALA A 57 -2.08 6.32 -1.30
C ALA A 57 -2.70 6.47 0.08
N THR A 58 -3.65 5.58 0.37
CA THR A 58 -4.51 5.65 1.53
C THR A 58 -4.49 4.31 2.28
N LEU A 59 -4.30 4.37 3.59
CA LEU A 59 -4.41 3.27 4.52
C LEU A 59 -5.52 3.59 5.52
N THR A 60 -6.62 2.85 5.48
CA THR A 60 -7.68 2.91 6.49
C THR A 60 -7.43 1.79 7.50
N VAL A 61 -7.20 2.16 8.75
CA VAL A 61 -7.06 1.25 9.88
C VAL A 61 -8.38 1.23 10.65
N ALA A 62 -9.00 0.07 10.75
CA ALA A 62 -10.19 -0.16 11.54
C ALA A 62 -9.84 -0.83 12.88
N SER A 63 -10.84 -1.02 13.74
CA SER A 63 -10.65 -1.78 14.99
C SER A 63 -10.43 -3.27 14.71
N GLU A 64 -11.10 -3.79 13.68
CA GLU A 64 -10.96 -5.17 13.23
C GLU A 64 -10.06 -5.25 11.98
N PRO A 65 -9.21 -6.28 11.86
CA PRO A 65 -8.23 -6.36 10.78
C PRO A 65 -8.86 -6.60 9.39
N GLU A 66 -10.01 -7.26 9.32
CA GLU A 66 -10.78 -7.48 8.09
C GLU A 66 -11.35 -6.21 7.46
N ASP A 67 -11.55 -5.17 8.27
CA ASP A 67 -12.09 -3.88 7.83
C ASP A 67 -10.98 -2.89 7.44
N CYS A 68 -9.70 -3.29 7.59
CA CYS A 68 -8.57 -2.47 7.19
C CYS A 68 -8.38 -2.50 5.67
N VAL A 69 -8.17 -1.33 5.07
CA VAL A 69 -8.04 -1.19 3.62
C VAL A 69 -6.78 -0.43 3.27
N LEU A 70 -5.99 -0.97 2.35
CA LEU A 70 -4.86 -0.29 1.71
C LEU A 70 -5.19 -0.06 0.24
N SER A 71 -5.13 1.19 -0.19
CA SER A 71 -5.31 1.61 -1.58
C SER A 71 -4.08 2.37 -2.06
N LEU A 72 -3.59 2.04 -3.25
CA LEU A 72 -2.55 2.76 -3.96
C LEU A 72 -3.05 3.06 -5.37
N LYS A 73 -2.90 4.30 -5.80
CA LYS A 73 -3.22 4.76 -7.14
C LYS A 73 -1.99 5.40 -7.73
N LEU A 74 -1.47 4.80 -8.79
CA LEU A 74 -0.18 5.13 -9.37
C LEU A 74 -0.36 5.61 -10.80
N THR A 75 0.30 6.70 -11.13
CA THR A 75 0.26 7.32 -12.46
C THR A 75 1.67 7.72 -12.88
N GLY A 76 1.77 8.33 -14.06
CA GLY A 76 2.98 9.03 -14.48
C GLY A 76 3.38 8.72 -15.92
N PRO A 77 4.38 9.45 -16.44
CA PRO A 77 4.79 9.35 -17.83
C PRO A 77 5.34 7.97 -18.19
N ALA A 78 5.87 7.23 -17.21
CA ALA A 78 6.33 5.87 -17.42
C ALA A 78 5.19 4.91 -17.82
N LEU A 79 3.96 5.15 -17.33
CA LEU A 79 2.75 4.41 -17.69
C LEU A 79 2.02 5.03 -18.90
N GLY A 80 2.71 5.85 -19.71
CA GLY A 80 2.08 6.46 -20.88
C GLY A 80 0.92 7.42 -20.57
N GLY A 81 0.77 7.86 -19.32
CA GLY A 81 -0.36 8.68 -18.86
C GLY A 81 -1.50 7.88 -18.22
N GLU A 82 -1.43 6.55 -18.23
CA GLU A 82 -2.44 5.65 -17.68
C GLU A 82 -2.21 5.35 -16.19
N GLU A 83 -3.20 4.70 -15.58
CA GLU A 83 -3.24 4.39 -14.16
C GLU A 83 -2.93 2.92 -13.86
N LEU A 84 -2.27 2.69 -12.73
CA LEU A 84 -2.11 1.40 -12.07
C LEU A 84 -2.61 1.52 -10.63
N SER A 85 -3.62 0.76 -10.25
CA SER A 85 -4.19 0.76 -8.90
C SER A 85 -3.98 -0.57 -8.20
N PHE A 86 -3.80 -0.53 -6.89
CA PHE A 86 -3.74 -1.69 -6.00
C PHE A 86 -4.67 -1.47 -4.83
N VAL A 87 -5.59 -2.40 -4.59
CA VAL A 87 -6.51 -2.35 -3.45
C VAL A 87 -6.45 -3.67 -2.69
N SER A 88 -6.27 -3.59 -1.37
CA SER A 88 -6.19 -4.74 -0.48
C SER A 88 -7.06 -4.52 0.75
N THR A 89 -7.95 -5.47 1.04
CA THR A 89 -8.71 -5.59 2.29
C THR A 89 -8.12 -6.65 3.23
N THR A 90 -7.09 -7.37 2.79
CA THR A 90 -6.45 -8.42 3.59
C THR A 90 -5.06 -7.97 4.01
N ILE A 91 -4.93 -7.42 5.22
CA ILE A 91 -3.65 -7.02 5.81
C ILE A 91 -3.31 -7.99 6.93
N LYS A 92 -2.19 -8.71 6.79
CA LYS A 92 -1.73 -9.70 7.78
C LYS A 92 -0.37 -9.30 8.34
N PRO A 93 -0.17 -9.32 9.67
CA PRO A 93 1.14 -9.15 10.25
C PRO A 93 2.00 -10.39 10.03
N GLU A 94 3.29 -10.17 9.80
CA GLU A 94 4.33 -11.18 9.77
C GLU A 94 5.49 -10.72 10.67
N ALA A 95 6.35 -11.66 11.09
CA ALA A 95 7.55 -11.36 11.87
C ALA A 95 7.26 -10.40 13.04
N GLU A 96 6.28 -10.76 13.87
CA GLU A 96 5.85 -9.99 15.05
C GLU A 96 5.42 -8.54 14.75
N GLY A 97 4.93 -8.28 13.53
CA GLY A 97 4.45 -6.96 13.12
C GLY A 97 5.52 -6.05 12.50
N SER A 98 6.77 -6.51 12.41
CA SER A 98 7.83 -5.79 11.67
C SER A 98 7.65 -5.87 10.15
N ARG A 99 6.79 -6.77 9.68
CA ARG A 99 6.40 -6.91 8.28
C ARG A 99 4.89 -7.05 8.16
N LEU A 100 4.34 -6.57 7.05
CA LEU A 100 2.94 -6.80 6.68
C LEU A 100 2.88 -7.49 5.33
N ARG A 101 1.94 -8.41 5.18
CA ARG A 101 1.54 -8.97 3.88
C ARG A 101 0.16 -8.47 3.54
N THR A 102 0.04 -7.76 2.42
CA THR A 102 -1.24 -7.28 1.90
C THR A 102 -1.57 -8.02 0.61
N ALA A 103 -2.61 -8.83 0.64
CA ALA A 103 -3.12 -9.53 -0.54
C ALA A 103 -4.31 -8.74 -1.10
N GLY A 104 -4.26 -8.45 -2.38
CA GLY A 104 -5.24 -7.60 -3.02
C GLY A 104 -5.25 -7.75 -4.53
N GLU A 105 -5.95 -6.83 -5.17
CA GLU A 105 -6.12 -6.79 -6.62
C GLU A 105 -5.32 -5.63 -7.18
N LEU A 106 -4.60 -5.92 -8.26
CA LEU A 106 -3.90 -4.94 -9.07
C LEU A 106 -4.71 -4.73 -10.35
N ALA A 107 -5.08 -3.50 -10.66
CA ALA A 107 -5.84 -3.14 -11.84
C ALA A 107 -5.12 -2.05 -12.62
N THR A 108 -5.39 -2.00 -13.92
CA THR A 108 -4.94 -0.90 -14.79
C THR A 108 -6.14 -0.03 -15.13
N GLY A 109 -5.92 1.21 -15.55
CA GLY A 109 -7.00 2.12 -15.97
C GLY A 109 -7.92 1.56 -17.08
N ASP A 110 -7.44 0.57 -17.84
CA ASP A 110 -8.24 -0.17 -18.82
C ASP A 110 -9.12 -1.24 -18.16
N THR A 111 -10.44 -0.99 -18.12
CA THR A 111 -11.46 -1.89 -17.55
C THR A 111 -11.69 -3.16 -18.35
N THR A 112 -11.18 -3.26 -19.58
CA THR A 112 -11.30 -4.47 -20.42
C THR A 112 -10.30 -5.55 -20.02
N VAL A 113 -9.23 -5.16 -19.32
CA VAL A 113 -8.26 -6.09 -18.76
C VAL A 113 -8.67 -6.41 -17.32
N PRO A 114 -8.87 -7.70 -16.98
CA PRO A 114 -9.26 -8.06 -15.63
C PRO A 114 -8.18 -7.66 -14.62
N SER A 115 -8.63 -7.32 -13.41
CA SER A 115 -7.70 -7.19 -12.29
C SER A 115 -6.96 -8.49 -12.07
N MET A 116 -5.78 -8.38 -11.49
CA MET A 116 -4.91 -9.51 -11.22
C MET A 116 -4.56 -9.56 -9.74
N PRO A 117 -4.57 -10.76 -9.13
CA PRO A 117 -4.19 -10.91 -7.75
C PRO A 117 -2.72 -10.51 -7.58
N ALA A 118 -2.46 -9.67 -6.60
CA ALA A 118 -1.13 -9.23 -6.23
C ALA A 118 -0.95 -9.32 -4.71
N THR A 119 0.30 -9.52 -4.30
CA THR A 119 0.65 -9.49 -2.88
C THR A 119 1.80 -8.52 -2.70
N VAL A 120 1.60 -7.52 -1.86
CA VAL A 120 2.65 -6.60 -1.46
C VAL A 120 3.17 -7.02 -0.09
N THR A 121 4.49 -7.20 0.00
CA THR A 121 5.17 -7.42 1.26
C THR A 121 5.79 -6.10 1.70
N TRP A 122 5.37 -5.63 2.87
CA TRP A 122 5.82 -4.40 3.50
C TRP A 122 6.80 -4.72 4.60
N ARG A 123 7.89 -3.97 4.65
CA ARG A 123 8.74 -3.84 5.83
C ARG A 123 8.34 -2.56 6.55
N ILE A 124 7.98 -2.67 7.82
CA ILE A 124 7.71 -1.51 8.66
C ILE A 124 9.07 -0.95 9.10
N VAL A 125 9.29 0.33 8.80
CA VAL A 125 10.50 1.06 9.18
C VAL A 125 10.25 1.79 10.49
N GLU A 126 9.11 2.47 10.57
CA GLU A 126 8.68 3.20 11.75
C GLU A 126 7.16 3.13 11.87
N ARG A 127 6.69 3.09 13.11
CA ARG A 127 5.27 3.14 13.43
C ARG A 127 5.09 3.94 14.71
N THR A 128 4.23 4.94 14.65
CA THR A 128 3.74 5.68 15.80
C THR A 128 2.22 5.49 15.91
N ASP A 129 1.59 6.16 16.88
CA ASP A 129 0.15 6.13 17.03
C ASP A 129 -0.58 6.74 15.81
N ASP A 130 0.03 7.73 15.14
CA ASP A 130 -0.58 8.53 14.07
C ASP A 130 0.22 8.50 12.75
N SER A 131 1.24 7.64 12.65
CA SER A 131 2.03 7.47 11.43
C SER A 131 2.56 6.05 11.21
N LEU A 132 2.76 5.71 9.93
CA LEU A 132 3.37 4.46 9.49
C LEU A 132 4.32 4.72 8.31
N LEU A 133 5.61 4.46 8.51
CA LEU A 133 6.61 4.47 7.43
C LEU A 133 6.90 3.03 7.02
N ALA A 134 6.64 2.71 5.75
CA ALA A 134 6.76 1.35 5.23
C ALA A 134 7.41 1.28 3.86
N LEU A 135 8.16 0.19 3.63
CA LEU A 135 8.73 -0.17 2.33
C LEU A 135 8.03 -1.42 1.79
N GLY A 136 7.19 -1.25 0.78
CA GLY A 136 6.44 -2.28 0.08
C GLY A 136 7.17 -2.80 -1.15
N THR A 137 7.04 -4.09 -1.42
CA THR A 137 7.53 -4.70 -2.66
C THR A 137 6.53 -5.71 -3.20
N THR A 138 6.29 -5.69 -4.51
CA THR A 138 5.44 -6.65 -5.20
C THR A 138 5.93 -6.94 -6.62
N VAL A 139 5.29 -7.87 -7.29
CA VAL A 139 5.58 -8.27 -8.66
C VAL A 139 4.38 -7.93 -9.54
N VAL A 140 4.63 -7.20 -10.63
CA VAL A 140 3.63 -6.77 -11.60
C VAL A 140 3.90 -7.50 -12.93
N PRO A 141 2.92 -8.18 -13.54
CA PRO A 141 3.12 -8.83 -14.82
C PRO A 141 3.25 -7.78 -15.94
N TYR A 142 4.29 -7.91 -16.75
CA TYR A 142 4.61 -6.93 -17.78
C TYR A 142 3.62 -6.93 -18.94
N GLY A 143 3.13 -8.11 -19.35
CA GLY A 143 2.22 -8.24 -20.51
C GLY A 143 0.94 -7.39 -20.38
N PRO A 144 0.15 -7.54 -19.31
CA PRO A 144 -0.99 -6.68 -19.03
C PRO A 144 -0.60 -5.21 -18.95
N LEU A 145 0.41 -4.86 -18.15
CA LEU A 145 0.86 -3.49 -17.97
C LEU A 145 1.24 -2.82 -19.31
N ARG A 146 2.00 -3.52 -20.15
CA ARG A 146 2.40 -3.03 -21.48
C ARG A 146 1.20 -2.76 -22.38
N ARG A 147 0.19 -3.65 -22.36
CA ARG A 147 -0.99 -3.54 -23.22
C ARG A 147 -1.86 -2.36 -22.83
N THR A 148 -2.04 -2.14 -21.54
CA THR A 148 -3.01 -1.16 -21.02
C THR A 148 -2.41 0.22 -20.77
N THR A 149 -1.11 0.29 -20.47
CA THR A 149 -0.44 1.57 -20.16
C THR A 149 0.56 2.01 -21.22
N GLY A 150 0.79 1.20 -22.26
CA GLY A 150 1.85 1.48 -23.24
C GLY A 150 3.26 1.43 -22.64
N PHE A 151 3.44 0.96 -21.39
CA PHE A 151 4.74 0.77 -20.77
C PHE A 151 5.60 -0.19 -21.61
N THR A 152 6.66 0.31 -22.21
CA THR A 152 7.59 -0.51 -23.01
C THR A 152 8.98 -0.53 -22.42
N LEU A 153 9.54 -1.72 -22.25
CA LEU A 153 10.98 -1.93 -22.13
C LEU A 153 11.62 -1.88 -23.52
N SER A 154 12.94 -1.65 -23.57
CA SER A 154 13.70 -1.68 -24.82
C SER A 154 13.45 -2.97 -25.61
N ARG A 155 13.25 -2.88 -26.93
CA ARG A 155 12.83 -3.96 -27.85
C ARG A 155 13.62 -5.27 -27.80
N THR A 156 14.80 -5.28 -27.19
CA THR A 156 15.68 -6.45 -27.11
C THR A 156 15.34 -7.41 -25.96
N ARG A 157 14.28 -7.18 -25.16
CA ARG A 157 14.17 -7.80 -23.84
C ARG A 157 12.76 -8.30 -23.50
N PRO A 158 12.55 -9.63 -23.46
CA PRO A 158 11.36 -10.18 -22.83
C PRO A 158 11.51 -10.01 -21.32
N ALA A 159 10.59 -9.28 -20.70
CA ALA A 159 10.37 -9.36 -19.26
C ALA A 159 8.94 -9.83 -19.07
N ASP A 160 8.72 -10.90 -18.32
CA ASP A 160 7.35 -11.33 -18.00
C ASP A 160 6.85 -10.65 -16.72
N ARG A 161 7.80 -10.22 -15.86
CA ARG A 161 7.56 -9.71 -14.52
C ARG A 161 8.43 -8.50 -14.25
N LEU A 162 7.82 -7.46 -13.70
CA LEU A 162 8.46 -6.29 -13.12
C LEU A 162 8.34 -6.37 -11.61
N ARG A 163 9.27 -5.77 -10.89
CA ARG A 163 9.14 -5.57 -9.44
C ARG A 163 8.76 -4.13 -9.17
N LEU A 164 7.67 -3.93 -8.44
CA LEU A 164 7.24 -2.64 -7.94
C LEU A 164 7.79 -2.45 -6.51
N LEU A 165 8.45 -1.33 -6.29
CA LEU A 165 8.91 -0.86 -4.98
C LEU A 165 8.06 0.33 -4.59
N VAL A 166 7.61 0.37 -3.35
CA VAL A 166 6.83 1.47 -2.78
C VAL A 166 7.49 1.85 -1.46
N ALA A 167 7.82 3.12 -1.27
CA ALA A 167 8.18 3.67 0.03
C ALA A 167 7.13 4.73 0.36
N ALA A 168 6.39 4.53 1.45
CA ALA A 168 5.27 5.38 1.80
C ALA A 168 5.29 5.73 3.29
N GLU A 169 5.10 7.01 3.57
CA GLU A 169 4.82 7.52 4.91
C GLU A 169 3.34 7.88 4.97
N PHE A 170 2.57 7.05 5.67
CA PHE A 170 1.15 7.26 5.92
C PHE A 170 1.00 8.05 7.22
N THR A 171 0.29 9.17 7.17
CA THR A 171 0.01 10.01 8.34
C THR A 171 -1.47 10.27 8.46
N CYS A 172 -2.01 10.24 9.67
CA CYS A 172 -3.39 10.66 9.91
C CYS A 172 -3.45 12.19 9.84
N PRO A 173 -4.35 12.79 9.03
CA PRO A 173 -4.60 14.21 9.12
C PRO A 173 -5.21 14.50 10.51
N ALA A 174 -4.54 15.37 11.27
CA ALA A 174 -4.97 15.80 12.59
C ALA A 174 -6.32 16.51 12.58
#